data_AF-A0A7X1B753-F1
#
_entry.id   AF-A0A7X1B753-F1
#
_cell.length_a   1.000
_cell.length_b   1.000
_cell.length_c   1.000
_cell.angle_alpha   90.00
_cell.angle_beta   90.00
_cell.angle_gamma   90.00
#
_symmetry.space_group_name_H-M   'P 1'
#
loop_
_entity.id
_entity.type
_entity.pdbx_description
1 polymer ?
#
loop_
_entity_poly.entity_id
_entity_poly.type
_entity_poly.pdbx_seq_one_letter_code
_entity_poly.pdbx_strand_id
1 'polypeptide(L)'
;MPKILTVVALLLALTGQVASAAVEHRVRKGETLAEIADLYRVSVKEIKNANNITNANRISIGQKLTIPGVSVATGAKHTVRSGETLDEIAKRYGVTIQELKTANQITNANRIRIGQTLVIPGLAAKPAAPNVTVSSTGEHTVQASETLTEIASAYQVSVQALKSANDLDDANLISVGQKLRIPDGKPQYIDYTIRRGDSLSDIARDYGVALKTITSLNSISNPSRIKIGQVIKIPSHAGITTSRGAPQLSTSDLSALRKTRPNKDKWRHIVIHHSASKSGSAKAFDRFHREERNMVNGLAYHFVIGNGNGMGDGELAIGDRWKRQIQGGHLASYTLNQISIGICLVGDFSKTKPTAKQMATLEALVRYLMANTQVPVARVTTHTLIHPKHTLCPGKYFPTAAFKKKLGG
;
A
#
# COMPACT_ATOMS: atom_id res chain seq x y z
N MET A 1 -1.88 -29.86 61.98
CA MET A 1 -1.66 -28.58 61.26
C MET A 1 -0.26 -28.63 60.65
N PRO A 2 -0.10 -28.36 59.34
CA PRO A 2 1.15 -28.59 58.59
C PRO A 2 2.05 -27.35 58.56
N LYS A 3 3.39 -27.51 58.53
CA LYS A 3 4.38 -26.55 57.98
C LYS A 3 5.63 -27.33 57.53
N ILE A 4 5.69 -27.70 56.25
CA ILE A 4 6.37 -27.02 55.13
C ILE A 4 7.89 -27.20 55.16
N LEU A 5 8.32 -28.05 54.24
CA LEU A 5 9.66 -28.36 53.77
C LEU A 5 10.24 -27.16 52.99
N THR A 6 11.51 -26.81 53.20
CA THR A 6 12.24 -25.97 52.24
C THR A 6 13.65 -26.52 52.09
N VAL A 7 13.85 -27.24 50.99
CA VAL A 7 15.15 -27.70 50.51
C VAL A 7 15.81 -26.55 49.76
N VAL A 8 16.96 -26.10 50.24
CA VAL A 8 17.82 -25.13 49.53
C VAL A 8 18.71 -25.93 48.58
N ALA A 9 18.41 -25.85 47.27
CA ALA A 9 19.25 -26.41 46.22
C ALA A 9 20.38 -25.42 45.89
N LEU A 10 21.62 -25.82 46.19
CA LEU A 10 22.85 -25.12 45.81
C LEU A 10 23.19 -25.49 44.35
N LEU A 11 22.89 -24.59 43.40
CA LEU A 11 23.33 -24.75 42.01
C LEU A 11 24.79 -24.29 41.86
N LEU A 12 25.69 -25.22 41.54
CA LEU A 12 27.01 -24.93 40.95
C LEU A 12 26.82 -24.27 39.58
N ALA A 13 27.33 -23.06 39.40
CA ALA A 13 27.49 -22.44 38.09
C ALA A 13 28.77 -22.94 37.43
N LEU A 14 28.68 -23.85 36.45
CA LEU A 14 29.76 -24.10 35.50
C LEU A 14 29.88 -22.90 34.55
N THR A 15 30.95 -22.13 34.65
CA THR A 15 31.32 -21.14 33.65
C THR A 15 31.86 -21.85 32.41
N GLY A 16 31.02 -22.01 31.40
CA GLY A 16 31.43 -22.46 30.07
C GLY A 16 32.23 -21.37 29.36
N GLN A 17 33.55 -21.46 29.38
CA GLN A 17 34.44 -20.58 28.64
C GLN A 17 34.57 -21.13 27.21
N VAL A 18 33.92 -20.47 26.25
CA VAL A 18 33.94 -20.89 24.84
C VAL A 18 35.30 -20.52 24.25
N ALA A 19 36.07 -21.51 23.79
CA ALA A 19 37.37 -21.31 23.15
C ALA A 19 37.20 -20.61 21.79
N SER A 20 37.85 -19.45 21.60
CA SER A 20 37.92 -18.75 20.31
C SER A 20 38.86 -19.50 19.35
N ALA A 21 38.38 -19.88 18.17
CA ALA A 21 39.24 -20.40 17.11
C ALA A 21 40.19 -19.29 16.60
N ALA A 22 41.44 -19.65 16.28
CA ALA A 22 42.42 -18.74 15.73
C ALA A 22 42.51 -18.90 14.21
N VAL A 23 42.59 -17.78 13.46
CA VAL A 23 42.70 -17.79 11.99
C VAL A 23 44.16 -17.58 11.58
N GLU A 24 44.68 -18.35 10.63
CA GLU A 24 46.01 -18.11 10.05
C GLU A 24 45.93 -17.09 8.91
N HIS A 25 46.68 -15.99 9.00
CA HIS A 25 46.91 -15.02 7.93
C HIS A 25 48.33 -15.15 7.38
N ARG A 26 48.51 -15.08 6.05
CA ARG A 26 49.83 -15.11 5.43
C ARG A 26 50.19 -13.71 4.90
N VAL A 27 51.21 -13.10 5.50
CA VAL A 27 51.67 -11.73 5.19
C VAL A 27 52.05 -11.62 3.71
N ARG A 28 51.49 -10.63 3.01
CA ARG A 28 51.74 -10.34 1.60
C ARG A 28 52.76 -9.20 1.46
N LYS A 29 53.25 -9.01 0.23
CA LYS A 29 54.21 -7.95 -0.09
C LYS A 29 53.60 -6.58 0.22
N GLY A 30 54.19 -5.88 1.18
CA GLY A 30 53.83 -4.51 1.55
C GLY A 30 52.81 -4.38 2.69
N GLU A 31 52.29 -5.47 3.25
CA GLU A 31 51.38 -5.41 4.41
C GLU A 31 52.15 -5.13 5.70
N THR A 32 51.57 -4.31 6.58
CA THR A 32 52.05 -4.01 7.93
C THR A 32 51.18 -4.71 8.98
N LEU A 33 51.71 -4.89 10.20
CA LEU A 33 50.93 -5.51 11.29
C LEU A 33 49.70 -4.65 11.67
N ALA A 34 49.75 -3.34 11.44
CA ALA A 34 48.64 -2.42 11.65
C ALA A 34 47.52 -2.64 10.63
N GLU A 35 47.86 -2.74 9.34
CA GLU A 35 46.88 -3.04 8.29
C GLU A 35 46.26 -4.42 8.47
N ILE A 36 47.03 -5.40 8.94
CA ILE A 36 46.52 -6.74 9.26
C ILE A 36 45.63 -6.70 10.50
N ALA A 37 45.99 -5.95 11.54
CA ALA A 37 45.17 -5.74 12.74
C ALA A 37 43.80 -5.13 12.37
N ASP A 38 43.81 -4.08 11.57
CA ASP A 38 42.59 -3.43 11.07
C ASP A 38 41.76 -4.38 10.19
N LEU A 39 42.43 -5.16 9.33
CA LEU A 39 41.78 -6.15 8.47
C LEU A 39 40.96 -7.18 9.25
N TYR A 40 41.45 -7.61 10.42
CA TYR A 40 40.79 -8.63 11.25
C TYR A 40 40.05 -8.04 12.46
N ARG A 41 40.02 -6.70 12.59
CA ARG A 41 39.44 -5.99 13.74
C ARG A 41 39.94 -6.48 15.09
N VAL A 42 41.22 -6.79 15.15
CA VAL A 42 41.94 -7.11 16.38
C VAL A 42 43.00 -6.06 16.60
N SER A 43 43.43 -5.84 17.83
CA SER A 43 44.53 -4.92 18.07
C SER A 43 45.86 -5.50 17.57
N VAL A 44 46.76 -4.63 17.13
CA VAL A 44 48.17 -4.95 16.86
C VAL A 44 48.78 -5.68 18.06
N LYS A 45 48.40 -5.30 19.28
CA LYS A 45 48.85 -5.94 20.53
C LYS A 45 48.39 -7.41 20.63
N GLU A 46 47.14 -7.71 20.28
CA GLU A 46 46.62 -9.08 20.29
C GLU A 46 47.31 -9.96 19.26
N ILE A 47 47.52 -9.46 18.03
CA ILE A 47 48.31 -10.19 17.02
C ILE A 47 49.74 -10.42 17.51
N LYS A 48 50.38 -9.41 18.09
CA LYS A 48 51.73 -9.54 18.64
C LYS A 48 51.81 -10.62 19.72
N ASN A 49 50.86 -10.61 20.65
CA ASN A 49 50.80 -11.57 21.75
C ASN A 49 50.56 -13.00 21.25
N ALA A 50 49.64 -13.18 20.29
CA ALA A 50 49.33 -14.51 19.74
C ALA A 50 50.46 -15.10 18.88
N ASN A 51 51.35 -14.26 18.36
CA ASN A 51 52.44 -14.66 17.45
C ASN A 51 53.84 -14.52 18.05
N ASN A 52 53.94 -14.17 19.34
CA ASN A 52 55.21 -13.87 20.02
C ASN A 52 56.07 -12.82 19.28
N ILE A 53 55.42 -11.81 18.68
CA ILE A 53 56.11 -10.74 17.93
C ILE A 53 56.42 -9.58 18.88
N THR A 54 57.71 -9.32 19.13
CA THR A 54 58.16 -8.22 19.98
C THR A 54 58.19 -6.87 19.23
N ASN A 55 58.54 -6.86 17.94
CA ASN A 55 58.57 -5.66 17.09
C ASN A 55 57.60 -5.78 15.90
N ALA A 56 56.61 -4.87 15.83
CA ALA A 56 55.55 -4.87 14.82
C ALA A 56 56.06 -4.60 13.38
N ASN A 57 57.25 -4.00 13.23
CA ASN A 57 57.85 -3.69 11.94
C ASN A 57 58.68 -4.85 11.36
N ARG A 58 58.73 -6.01 12.02
CA ARG A 58 59.55 -7.17 11.62
C ARG A 58 58.70 -8.36 11.19
N ILE A 59 57.65 -8.11 10.40
CA ILE A 59 56.95 -9.19 9.70
C ILE A 59 57.52 -9.40 8.31
N SER A 60 57.65 -10.67 7.91
CA SER A 60 58.23 -11.05 6.62
C SER A 60 57.15 -11.50 5.64
N ILE A 61 57.34 -11.21 4.35
CA ILE A 61 56.47 -11.71 3.29
C ILE A 61 56.42 -13.24 3.36
N GLY A 62 55.21 -13.79 3.36
CA GLY A 62 54.95 -15.21 3.47
C GLY A 62 54.90 -15.77 4.89
N GLN A 63 55.20 -14.95 5.91
CA GLN A 63 55.05 -15.31 7.32
C GLN A 63 53.59 -15.60 7.65
N LYS A 64 53.35 -16.69 8.38
CA LYS A 64 52.04 -17.01 8.92
C LYS A 64 51.85 -16.34 10.27
N LEU A 65 50.73 -15.66 10.45
CA LEU A 65 50.30 -15.03 11.69
C LEU A 65 49.01 -15.69 12.17
N THR A 66 49.02 -16.21 13.39
CA THR A 66 47.86 -16.62 14.17
C THR A 66 47.11 -15.38 14.64
N ILE A 67 45.95 -15.12 14.08
CA ILE A 67 45.10 -13.99 14.45
C ILE A 67 44.10 -14.46 15.52
N PRO A 68 44.23 -14.01 16.78
CA PRO A 68 43.35 -14.42 17.88
C PRO A 68 42.00 -13.71 17.79
N GLY A 69 40.93 -14.29 18.35
CA GLY A 69 39.63 -13.59 18.44
C GLY A 69 38.82 -13.56 17.15
N VAL A 70 39.34 -14.12 16.04
CA VAL A 70 38.58 -14.25 14.79
C VAL A 70 37.64 -15.44 14.93
N SER A 71 36.45 -15.17 15.44
CA SER A 71 35.38 -16.16 15.50
C SER A 71 35.04 -16.61 14.09
N VAL A 72 35.52 -17.80 13.70
CA VAL A 72 35.02 -18.54 12.53
C VAL A 72 33.65 -19.12 12.90
N ALA A 73 32.73 -18.26 13.29
CA ALA A 73 31.35 -18.61 13.55
C ALA A 73 30.61 -18.60 12.21
N THR A 74 29.87 -19.68 11.98
CA THR A 74 28.93 -19.89 10.87
C THR A 74 28.22 -18.60 10.49
N GLY A 75 28.58 -18.04 9.33
CA GLY A 75 28.11 -16.73 8.89
C GLY A 75 26.62 -16.68 8.52
N ALA A 76 26.01 -15.51 8.66
CA ALA A 76 24.73 -15.20 8.04
C ALA A 76 24.81 -15.40 6.51
N LYS A 77 23.74 -15.90 5.88
CA LYS A 77 23.68 -16.09 4.42
C LYS A 77 23.04 -14.87 3.75
N HIS A 78 23.67 -14.33 2.72
CA HIS A 78 23.17 -13.24 1.90
C HIS A 78 22.98 -13.70 0.45
N THR A 79 21.79 -13.54 -0.12
CA THR A 79 21.53 -13.83 -1.54
C THR A 79 21.69 -12.56 -2.38
N VAL A 80 22.66 -12.57 -3.31
CA VAL A 80 22.99 -11.47 -4.21
C VAL A 80 21.77 -11.08 -5.05
N ARG A 81 21.39 -9.81 -5.02
CA ARG A 81 20.25 -9.24 -5.75
C ARG A 81 20.70 -8.57 -7.05
N SER A 82 19.73 -8.22 -7.89
CA SER A 82 19.99 -7.52 -9.15
C SER A 82 20.68 -6.18 -8.89
N GLY A 83 21.86 -6.00 -9.49
CA GLY A 83 22.63 -4.76 -9.41
C GLY A 83 23.55 -4.63 -8.21
N GLU A 84 23.58 -5.60 -7.29
CA GLU A 84 24.51 -5.57 -6.16
C GLU A 84 25.92 -5.98 -6.57
N THR A 85 26.91 -5.24 -6.06
CA THR A 85 28.33 -5.56 -6.17
C THR A 85 28.88 -6.13 -4.87
N LEU A 86 30.01 -6.85 -4.94
CA LEU A 86 30.65 -7.41 -3.75
C LEU A 86 31.11 -6.30 -2.77
N ASP A 87 31.52 -5.15 -3.30
CA ASP A 87 31.84 -3.93 -2.56
C ASP A 87 30.65 -3.40 -1.75
N GLU A 88 29.47 -3.29 -2.35
CA GLU A 88 28.26 -2.81 -1.68
C GLU A 88 27.78 -3.81 -0.61
N ILE A 89 27.89 -5.10 -0.88
CA ILE A 89 27.54 -6.16 0.07
C ILE A 89 28.52 -6.12 1.26
N ALA A 90 29.82 -6.02 1.00
CA ALA A 90 30.84 -5.92 2.04
C ALA A 90 30.60 -4.69 2.94
N LYS A 91 30.37 -3.52 2.33
CA LYS A 91 30.02 -2.28 3.05
C LYS A 91 28.74 -2.45 3.89
N ARG A 92 27.69 -3.04 3.32
CA ARG A 92 26.41 -3.27 4.01
C ARG A 92 26.58 -4.06 5.30
N TYR A 93 27.38 -5.12 5.27
CA TYR A 93 27.58 -5.98 6.41
C TYR A 93 28.74 -5.54 7.31
N GLY A 94 29.37 -4.40 6.98
CA GLY A 94 30.54 -3.92 7.69
C GLY A 94 31.66 -4.96 7.70
N VAL A 95 31.82 -5.73 6.62
CA VAL A 95 32.95 -6.65 6.41
C VAL A 95 33.80 -6.13 5.26
N THR A 96 35.04 -6.55 5.18
CA THR A 96 35.90 -6.25 4.03
C THR A 96 35.55 -7.17 2.86
N ILE A 97 35.82 -6.68 1.65
CA ILE A 97 35.69 -7.48 0.42
C ILE A 97 36.55 -8.74 0.52
N GLN A 98 37.73 -8.63 1.12
CA GLN A 98 38.65 -9.76 1.25
C GLN A 98 38.14 -10.82 2.23
N GLU A 99 37.51 -10.44 3.34
CA GLU A 99 36.85 -11.38 4.24
C GLU A 99 35.69 -12.08 3.53
N LEU A 100 34.86 -11.32 2.81
CA LEU A 100 33.72 -11.85 2.07
C LEU A 100 34.15 -12.80 0.94
N LYS A 101 35.25 -12.47 0.24
CA LYS A 101 35.86 -13.33 -0.78
C LYS A 101 36.39 -14.62 -0.19
N THR A 102 37.10 -14.53 0.94
CA THR A 102 37.69 -15.69 1.62
C THR A 102 36.60 -16.64 2.13
N ALA A 103 35.56 -16.10 2.78
CA ALA A 103 34.44 -16.88 3.31
C ALA A 103 33.63 -17.62 2.24
N ASN A 104 33.64 -17.11 0.99
CA ASN A 104 32.84 -17.63 -0.12
C ASN A 104 33.66 -18.25 -1.25
N GLN A 105 34.97 -18.38 -1.07
CA GLN A 105 35.89 -18.88 -2.08
C GLN A 105 35.78 -18.10 -3.42
N ILE A 106 35.50 -16.79 -3.34
CA ILE A 106 35.38 -15.92 -4.51
C ILE A 106 36.75 -15.39 -4.91
N THR A 107 37.23 -15.78 -6.08
CA THR A 107 38.51 -15.29 -6.63
C THR A 107 38.37 -13.91 -7.29
N ASN A 108 37.27 -13.68 -8.02
CA ASN A 108 36.99 -12.42 -8.71
C ASN A 108 35.69 -11.78 -8.19
N ALA A 109 35.80 -10.57 -7.61
CA ALA A 109 34.70 -9.82 -7.02
C ALA A 109 33.61 -9.42 -8.03
N ASN A 110 33.97 -9.27 -9.31
CA ASN A 110 33.05 -8.85 -10.38
C ASN A 110 32.24 -10.01 -10.98
N ARG A 111 32.40 -11.24 -10.46
CA ARG A 111 31.77 -12.45 -11.02
C ARG A 111 30.66 -13.02 -10.15
N ILE A 112 30.19 -12.29 -9.15
CA ILE A 112 29.02 -12.71 -8.39
C ILE A 112 27.76 -12.67 -9.27
N ARG A 113 26.87 -13.65 -9.09
CA ARG A 113 25.64 -13.79 -9.88
C ARG A 113 24.41 -13.47 -9.05
N ILE A 114 23.39 -12.89 -9.68
CA ILE A 114 22.06 -12.74 -9.07
C ILE A 114 21.58 -14.12 -8.60
N GLY A 115 21.10 -14.20 -7.36
CA GLY A 115 20.67 -15.44 -6.72
C GLY A 115 21.80 -16.25 -6.07
N GLN A 116 23.07 -15.85 -6.23
CA GLN A 116 24.18 -16.49 -5.53
C GLN A 116 24.08 -16.23 -4.03
N THR A 117 24.26 -17.26 -3.21
CA THR A 117 24.25 -17.12 -1.75
C THR A 117 25.67 -17.03 -1.21
N LEU A 118 25.95 -15.98 -0.43
CA LEU A 118 27.22 -15.67 0.20
C LEU A 118 27.13 -15.87 1.72
N VAL A 119 28.11 -16.53 2.31
CA VAL A 119 28.39 -16.58 3.75
C VAL A 119 29.06 -15.27 4.15
N ILE A 120 28.41 -14.50 5.02
CA ILE A 120 28.96 -13.26 5.56
C ILE A 120 29.75 -13.60 6.83
N PRO A 121 31.09 -13.44 6.85
CA PRO A 121 31.91 -13.78 8.01
C PRO A 121 31.69 -12.78 9.16
N GLY A 122 31.90 -13.23 10.41
CA GLY A 122 31.84 -12.37 11.60
C GLY A 122 30.42 -12.06 12.10
N LEU A 123 29.38 -12.61 11.47
CA LEU A 123 28.00 -12.55 11.94
C LEU A 123 27.57 -13.94 12.38
N ALA A 124 27.24 -14.12 13.67
CA ALA A 124 26.71 -15.38 14.17
C ALA A 124 25.48 -15.82 13.33
N ALA A 125 25.42 -17.11 12.98
CA ALA A 125 24.28 -17.69 12.29
C ALA A 125 23.00 -17.36 13.08
N LYS A 126 22.03 -16.80 12.36
CA LYS A 126 20.71 -16.44 12.88
C LYS A 126 20.15 -17.60 13.73
N PRO A 127 19.86 -17.38 15.03
CA PRO A 127 18.98 -18.27 15.77
C PRO A 127 17.68 -18.42 14.99
N ALA A 128 17.16 -19.63 14.87
CA ALA A 128 15.85 -19.87 14.25
C ALA A 128 14.86 -18.82 14.78
N ALA A 129 14.14 -18.18 13.85
CA ALA A 129 13.35 -16.99 14.14
C ALA A 129 12.50 -17.21 15.41
N PRO A 130 12.57 -16.33 16.42
CA PRO A 130 11.65 -16.39 17.54
C PRO A 130 10.24 -16.22 16.97
N ASN A 131 9.31 -17.11 17.37
CA ASN A 131 7.89 -16.86 17.23
C ASN A 131 7.56 -15.64 18.09
N VAL A 132 7.58 -14.45 17.50
CA VAL A 132 7.20 -13.22 18.19
C VAL A 132 5.68 -13.24 18.33
N THR A 133 5.22 -13.65 19.51
CA THR A 133 3.95 -13.22 20.05
C THR A 133 3.99 -11.70 20.18
N VAL A 134 3.06 -11.06 19.49
CA VAL A 134 2.87 -9.61 19.41
C VAL A 134 2.91 -9.00 20.81
N SER A 135 4.03 -8.36 21.17
CA SER A 135 4.13 -7.56 22.39
C SER A 135 3.59 -6.15 22.12
N SER A 136 2.77 -5.67 23.04
CA SER A 136 1.94 -4.48 22.99
C SER A 136 2.68 -3.14 23.12
N THR A 137 3.96 -3.08 22.74
CA THR A 137 4.78 -1.86 22.91
C THR A 137 4.91 -1.02 21.63
N GLY A 138 4.48 -1.52 20.46
CA GLY A 138 4.42 -0.75 19.21
C GLY A 138 5.78 -0.24 18.68
N GLU A 139 6.90 -0.67 19.26
CA GLU A 139 8.27 -0.27 18.90
C GLU A 139 9.22 -1.49 18.86
N HIS A 140 10.19 -1.44 17.96
CA HIS A 140 11.26 -2.41 17.78
C HIS A 140 12.60 -1.68 17.71
N THR A 141 13.61 -2.16 18.45
CA THR A 141 14.97 -1.60 18.37
C THR A 141 15.78 -2.42 17.37
N VAL A 142 16.29 -1.78 16.32
CA VAL A 142 17.08 -2.42 15.26
C VAL A 142 18.31 -3.09 15.85
N GLN A 143 18.40 -4.40 15.72
CA GLN A 143 19.54 -5.20 16.14
C GLN A 143 20.65 -5.19 15.08
N ALA A 144 21.84 -5.62 15.49
CA ALA A 144 22.95 -5.83 14.56
C ALA A 144 22.52 -6.78 13.44
N SER A 145 22.70 -6.34 12.18
CA SER A 145 22.42 -7.10 10.96
C SER A 145 20.94 -7.34 10.64
N GLU A 146 20.01 -6.66 11.30
CA GLU A 146 18.62 -6.62 10.86
C GLU A 146 18.44 -5.63 9.72
N THR A 147 17.80 -6.09 8.64
CA THR A 147 17.32 -5.22 7.56
C THR A 147 15.87 -4.84 7.79
N LEU A 148 15.45 -3.71 7.22
CA LEU A 148 14.05 -3.28 7.27
C LEU A 148 13.09 -4.33 6.68
N THR A 149 13.57 -5.15 5.74
CA THR A 149 12.83 -6.30 5.18
C THR A 149 12.66 -7.44 6.16
N GLU A 150 13.68 -7.76 6.95
CA GLU A 150 13.61 -8.83 7.95
C GLU A 150 12.75 -8.42 9.14
N ILE A 151 12.90 -7.17 9.60
CA ILE A 151 12.04 -6.60 10.64
C ILE A 151 10.60 -6.61 10.16
N ALA A 152 10.34 -6.08 8.95
CA ALA A 152 9.00 -6.09 8.38
C ALA A 152 8.41 -7.51 8.27
N SER A 153 9.22 -8.49 7.86
CA SER A 153 8.78 -9.89 7.80
C SER A 153 8.48 -10.48 9.17
N ALA A 154 9.31 -10.19 10.18
CA ALA A 154 9.15 -10.68 11.54
C ALA A 154 7.86 -10.16 12.20
N TYR A 155 7.55 -8.89 11.98
CA TYR A 155 6.32 -8.25 12.49
C TYR A 155 5.12 -8.44 11.56
N GLN A 156 5.29 -9.15 10.44
CA GLN A 156 4.28 -9.30 9.40
C GLN A 156 3.73 -7.93 8.99
N VAL A 157 4.58 -6.98 8.63
CA VAL A 157 4.21 -5.67 8.08
C VAL A 157 4.91 -5.50 6.73
N SER A 158 4.52 -4.50 5.94
CA SER A 158 5.26 -4.20 4.71
C SER A 158 6.47 -3.32 5.03
N VAL A 159 7.55 -3.44 4.25
CA VAL A 159 8.72 -2.55 4.35
C VAL A 159 8.27 -1.09 4.21
N GLN A 160 7.33 -0.80 3.31
CA GLN A 160 6.81 0.55 3.11
C GLN A 160 6.01 1.06 4.31
N ALA A 161 5.17 0.22 4.93
CA ALA A 161 4.44 0.60 6.13
C ALA A 161 5.41 0.93 7.27
N LEU A 162 6.47 0.12 7.41
CA LEU A 162 7.51 0.34 8.40
C LEU A 162 8.34 1.60 8.09
N LYS A 163 8.63 1.91 6.82
CA LYS A 163 9.24 3.19 6.42
C LYS A 163 8.37 4.39 6.75
N SER A 164 7.09 4.34 6.36
CA SER A 164 6.13 5.42 6.57
C SER A 164 5.82 5.66 8.04
N ALA A 165 5.84 4.62 8.88
CA ALA A 165 5.63 4.78 10.32
C ALA A 165 6.82 5.45 11.05
N ASN A 166 7.97 5.56 10.37
CA ASN A 166 9.25 6.00 10.94
C ASN A 166 9.91 7.12 10.11
N ASP A 167 9.17 7.74 9.20
CA ASP A 167 9.65 8.81 8.31
C ASP A 167 10.99 8.49 7.61
N LEU A 168 11.14 7.24 7.15
CA LEU A 168 12.35 6.77 6.47
C LEU A 168 12.23 6.92 4.95
N ASP A 169 13.07 7.77 4.35
CA ASP A 169 13.12 7.95 2.90
C ASP A 169 13.82 6.79 2.17
N ASP A 170 14.85 6.19 2.78
CA ASP A 170 15.57 5.02 2.26
C ASP A 170 15.42 3.81 3.20
N ALA A 171 15.14 2.64 2.63
CA ALA A 171 15.05 1.38 3.37
C ALA A 171 16.42 0.89 3.89
N ASN A 172 17.51 1.42 3.33
CA ASN A 172 18.88 1.03 3.67
C ASN A 172 19.52 1.88 4.77
N LEU A 173 18.82 2.90 5.30
CA LEU A 173 19.37 3.87 6.26
C LEU A 173 19.06 3.56 7.73
N ILE A 174 18.57 2.35 8.05
CA ILE A 174 18.39 1.99 9.47
C ILE A 174 19.73 1.70 10.16
N SER A 175 19.92 2.26 11.34
CA SER A 175 21.14 2.08 12.15
C SER A 175 20.89 1.16 13.34
N VAL A 176 21.91 0.39 13.72
CA VAL A 176 21.85 -0.45 14.94
C VAL A 176 21.51 0.42 16.15
N GLY A 177 20.55 -0.01 16.95
CA GLY A 177 20.04 0.74 18.11
C GLY A 177 18.95 1.76 17.78
N GLN A 178 18.62 1.98 16.50
CA GLN A 178 17.49 2.83 16.12
C GLN A 178 16.16 2.20 16.56
N LYS A 179 15.30 2.98 17.19
CA LYS A 179 13.93 2.55 17.50
C LYS A 179 13.03 2.81 16.30
N LEU A 180 12.35 1.76 15.84
CA LEU A 180 11.34 1.79 14.82
C LEU A 180 9.97 1.54 15.45
N ARG A 181 9.04 2.46 15.24
CA ARG A 181 7.62 2.24 15.45
C ARG A 181 7.13 1.14 14.51
N ILE A 182 6.65 0.04 15.07
CA ILE A 182 6.08 -1.07 14.32
C ILE A 182 4.61 -0.76 14.06
N PRO A 183 4.17 -0.64 12.79
CA PRO A 183 2.75 -0.44 12.49
C PRO A 183 1.95 -1.70 12.82
N ASP A 184 0.79 -1.52 13.43
CA ASP A 184 -0.10 -2.64 13.77
C ASP A 184 -0.70 -3.25 12.48
N GLY A 185 -0.11 -4.33 11.96
CA GLY A 185 -0.83 -5.29 11.10
C GLY A 185 -0.14 -5.79 9.83
N LYS A 186 -0.41 -7.07 9.53
CA LYS A 186 -0.28 -7.75 8.21
C LYS A 186 -0.44 -6.76 7.06
N PRO A 187 0.41 -6.77 6.01
CA PRO A 187 0.17 -5.96 4.81
C PRO A 187 -1.24 -6.25 4.33
N GLN A 188 -2.16 -5.32 4.59
CA GLN A 188 -3.50 -5.45 4.06
C GLN A 188 -3.39 -5.07 2.59
N TYR A 189 -4.03 -5.86 1.75
CA TYR A 189 -4.21 -5.53 0.35
C TYR A 189 -5.60 -5.97 -0.05
N ILE A 190 -6.13 -5.31 -1.08
CA ILE A 190 -7.35 -5.74 -1.74
C ILE A 190 -7.00 -6.33 -3.11
N ASP A 191 -7.77 -7.31 -3.54
CA ASP A 191 -7.69 -7.83 -4.90
C ASP A 191 -8.55 -6.95 -5.83
N TYR A 192 -7.93 -6.47 -6.90
CA TYR A 192 -8.56 -5.64 -7.93
C TYR A 192 -8.45 -6.33 -9.28
N THR A 193 -9.59 -6.56 -9.93
CA THR A 193 -9.64 -7.11 -11.29
C THR A 193 -9.58 -5.98 -12.31
N ILE A 194 -8.52 -5.96 -13.12
CA ILE A 194 -8.32 -5.01 -14.23
C ILE A 194 -9.53 -5.05 -15.17
N ARG A 195 -10.10 -3.88 -15.43
CA ARG A 195 -11.27 -3.69 -16.29
C ARG A 195 -10.85 -3.11 -17.64
N ARG A 196 -11.78 -3.11 -18.58
CA ARG A 196 -11.58 -2.53 -19.91
C ARG A 196 -11.33 -1.02 -19.78
N GLY A 197 -10.18 -0.56 -20.26
CA GLY A 197 -9.79 0.85 -20.24
C GLY A 197 -9.00 1.29 -18.99
N ASP A 198 -8.71 0.37 -18.07
CA ASP A 198 -7.85 0.66 -16.92
C ASP A 198 -6.40 0.84 -17.35
N SER A 199 -5.69 1.74 -16.64
CA SER A 199 -4.23 1.78 -16.59
C SER A 199 -3.78 1.65 -15.14
N LEU A 200 -2.58 1.11 -14.89
CA LEU A 200 -2.06 1.06 -13.51
C LEU A 200 -1.88 2.45 -12.91
N SER A 201 -1.57 3.46 -13.74
CA SER A 201 -1.42 4.85 -13.29
C SER A 201 -2.74 5.43 -12.78
N ASP A 202 -3.85 5.14 -13.46
CA ASP A 202 -5.17 5.57 -13.05
C ASP A 202 -5.62 4.83 -11.78
N ILE A 203 -5.41 3.51 -11.72
CA ILE A 203 -5.70 2.71 -10.52
C ILE A 203 -4.88 3.22 -9.32
N ALA A 204 -3.58 3.48 -9.51
CA ALA A 204 -2.73 4.01 -8.45
C ALA A 204 -3.26 5.33 -7.89
N ARG A 205 -3.61 6.26 -8.77
CA ARG A 205 -4.22 7.54 -8.40
C ARG A 205 -5.56 7.35 -7.67
N ASP A 206 -6.42 6.46 -8.17
CA ASP A 206 -7.77 6.24 -7.63
C ASP A 206 -7.73 5.62 -6.22
N TYR A 207 -6.73 4.80 -5.95
CA TYR A 207 -6.50 4.20 -4.64
C TYR A 207 -5.55 5.01 -3.73
N GLY A 208 -5.11 6.19 -4.19
CA GLY A 208 -4.22 7.06 -3.42
C GLY A 208 -2.87 6.41 -3.10
N VAL A 209 -2.40 5.51 -3.96
CA VAL A 209 -1.13 4.78 -3.81
C VAL A 209 -0.19 5.15 -4.96
N ALA A 210 1.12 5.12 -4.72
CA ALA A 210 2.06 5.36 -5.82
C ALA A 210 2.01 4.19 -6.82
N LEU A 211 2.08 4.50 -8.12
CA LEU A 211 2.13 3.50 -9.20
C LEU A 211 3.23 2.46 -8.94
N LYS A 212 4.40 2.94 -8.53
CA LYS A 212 5.56 2.10 -8.19
C LYS A 212 5.21 1.08 -7.11
N THR A 213 4.38 1.45 -6.13
CA THR A 213 3.94 0.56 -5.06
C THR A 213 3.05 -0.56 -5.61
N ILE A 214 2.11 -0.26 -6.51
CA ILE A 214 1.28 -1.29 -7.17
C ILE A 214 2.15 -2.22 -8.02
N THR A 215 3.07 -1.67 -8.82
CA THR A 215 3.90 -2.48 -9.72
C THR A 215 4.82 -3.40 -8.95
N SER A 216 5.42 -2.91 -7.85
CA SER A 216 6.29 -3.73 -7.00
C SER A 216 5.52 -4.80 -6.23
N LEU A 217 4.32 -4.50 -5.71
CA LEU A 217 3.49 -5.47 -4.98
C LEU A 217 3.03 -6.63 -5.88
N ASN A 218 2.88 -6.38 -7.18
CA ASN A 218 2.37 -7.35 -8.15
C ASN A 218 3.45 -7.94 -9.06
N SER A 219 4.72 -7.63 -8.80
CA SER A 219 5.84 -8.05 -9.67
C SER A 219 5.63 -7.66 -11.14
N ILE A 220 5.00 -6.51 -11.41
CA ILE A 220 4.73 -6.02 -12.76
C ILE A 220 5.92 -5.18 -13.23
N SER A 221 6.65 -5.68 -14.21
CA SER A 221 7.80 -4.99 -14.81
C SER A 221 7.41 -3.90 -15.81
N ASN A 222 6.29 -4.07 -16.52
CA ASN A 222 5.77 -3.08 -17.47
C ASN A 222 4.32 -2.69 -17.13
N PRO A 223 4.09 -1.46 -16.61
CA PRO A 223 2.76 -1.00 -16.21
C PRO A 223 1.73 -0.91 -17.34
N SER A 224 2.18 -0.85 -18.59
CA SER A 224 1.31 -0.72 -19.78
C SER A 224 0.85 -2.07 -20.33
N ARG A 225 1.33 -3.20 -19.79
CA ARG A 225 1.03 -4.55 -20.29
C ARG A 225 0.03 -5.33 -19.44
N ILE A 226 -0.83 -4.63 -18.69
CA ILE A 226 -1.90 -5.26 -17.93
C ILE A 226 -3.01 -5.79 -18.84
N LYS A 227 -3.67 -6.87 -18.44
CA LYS A 227 -4.74 -7.51 -19.21
C LYS A 227 -6.09 -7.35 -18.52
N ILE A 228 -7.15 -7.14 -19.29
CA ILE A 228 -8.53 -7.20 -18.77
C ILE A 228 -8.75 -8.55 -18.11
N GLY A 229 -9.34 -8.55 -16.91
CA GLY A 229 -9.54 -9.74 -16.08
C GLY A 229 -8.34 -10.15 -15.22
N GLN A 230 -7.16 -9.54 -15.42
CA GLN A 230 -6.01 -9.76 -14.54
C GLN A 230 -6.33 -9.27 -13.13
N VAL A 231 -6.06 -10.07 -12.11
CA VAL A 231 -6.19 -9.64 -10.72
C VAL A 231 -4.84 -9.09 -10.24
N ILE A 232 -4.87 -7.92 -9.62
CA ILE A 232 -3.72 -7.27 -8.98
C ILE A 232 -4.05 -6.92 -7.53
N LYS A 233 -3.05 -6.99 -6.66
CA LYS A 233 -3.10 -6.58 -5.26
C LYS A 233 -2.88 -5.07 -5.16
N ILE A 234 -3.73 -4.36 -4.44
CA ILE A 234 -3.55 -2.94 -4.15
C ILE A 234 -3.32 -2.80 -2.63
N PRO A 235 -2.23 -2.15 -2.19
CA PRO A 235 -1.94 -2.01 -0.75
C PRO A 235 -3.05 -1.23 -0.03
N SER A 236 -3.49 -1.73 1.12
CA SER A 236 -4.23 -0.98 2.13
C SER A 236 -3.34 -0.84 3.37
N HIS A 237 -2.92 0.37 3.70
CA HIS A 237 -2.16 0.60 4.94
C HIS A 237 -3.12 0.82 6.11
N ALA A 238 -2.78 0.30 7.30
CA ALA A 238 -3.32 0.81 8.56
C ALA A 238 -2.81 2.25 8.75
N GLY A 239 -3.52 3.22 8.15
CA GLY A 239 -3.02 4.58 7.94
C GLY A 239 -3.50 5.20 6.63
N ILE A 240 -3.83 4.36 5.63
CA ILE A 240 -5.03 4.59 4.83
C ILE A 240 -6.18 4.26 5.78
N THR A 241 -6.37 5.12 6.79
CA THR A 241 -7.73 5.49 7.08
C THR A 241 -8.26 5.90 5.72
N THR A 242 -9.20 5.13 5.18
CA THR A 242 -10.21 5.78 4.36
C THR A 242 -10.48 7.09 5.10
N SER A 243 -10.34 8.23 4.45
CA SER A 243 -10.86 9.48 5.01
C SER A 243 -12.38 9.37 5.03
N ARG A 244 -12.94 8.28 5.58
CA ARG A 244 -14.21 7.69 5.14
C ARG A 244 -14.38 7.92 3.63
N GLY A 245 -13.37 7.53 2.85
CA GLY A 245 -13.15 7.98 1.47
C GLY A 245 -14.42 7.76 0.68
N ALA A 246 -15.07 8.86 0.31
CA ALA A 246 -16.34 8.82 -0.38
C ALA A 246 -16.22 7.90 -1.62
N PRO A 247 -17.28 7.15 -1.97
CA PRO A 247 -17.32 6.41 -3.23
C PRO A 247 -16.86 7.29 -4.39
N GLN A 248 -16.05 6.71 -5.29
CA GLN A 248 -15.53 7.39 -6.47
C GLN A 248 -16.20 6.87 -7.74
N LEU A 249 -16.39 7.75 -8.72
CA LEU A 249 -16.86 7.38 -10.05
C LEU A 249 -15.75 6.67 -10.81
N SER A 250 -16.12 5.82 -11.78
CA SER A 250 -15.13 5.20 -12.66
C SER A 250 -14.37 6.25 -13.48
N THR A 251 -13.14 5.96 -13.88
CA THR A 251 -12.35 6.87 -14.72
C THR A 251 -13.05 7.19 -16.05
N SER A 252 -13.74 6.22 -16.65
CA SER A 252 -14.54 6.44 -17.86
C SER A 252 -15.70 7.42 -17.62
N ASP A 253 -16.38 7.30 -16.48
CA ASP A 253 -17.47 8.21 -16.11
C ASP A 253 -16.96 9.62 -15.85
N LEU A 254 -15.85 9.76 -15.10
CA LEU A 254 -15.22 11.05 -14.85
C LEU A 254 -14.74 11.71 -16.13
N SER A 255 -14.13 10.96 -17.04
CA SER A 255 -13.71 11.45 -18.36
C SER A 255 -14.92 11.92 -19.16
N ALA A 256 -15.99 11.14 -19.21
CA ALA A 256 -17.22 11.50 -19.91
C ALA A 256 -17.91 12.75 -19.32
N LEU A 257 -17.94 12.88 -17.99
CA LEU A 257 -18.46 14.06 -17.29
C LEU A 257 -17.64 15.32 -17.61
N ARG A 258 -16.31 15.21 -17.58
CA ARG A 258 -15.37 16.33 -17.83
C ARG A 258 -15.42 16.88 -19.26
N LYS A 259 -15.99 16.14 -20.23
CA LYS A 259 -16.26 16.65 -21.58
C LYS A 259 -17.26 17.81 -21.58
N THR A 260 -18.10 17.90 -20.54
CA THR A 260 -19.07 18.98 -20.39
C THR A 260 -18.57 19.97 -19.35
N ARG A 261 -18.48 21.25 -19.69
CA ARG A 261 -18.23 22.32 -18.73
C ARG A 261 -19.55 22.86 -18.21
N PRO A 262 -19.94 22.59 -16.95
CA PRO A 262 -21.23 23.04 -16.46
C PRO A 262 -21.26 24.55 -16.19
N ASN A 263 -22.41 25.16 -16.46
CA ASN A 263 -22.66 26.54 -16.06
C ASN A 263 -22.92 26.60 -14.55
N LYS A 264 -21.97 27.16 -13.79
CA LYS A 264 -22.01 27.22 -12.32
C LYS A 264 -23.15 28.11 -11.79
N ASP A 265 -23.57 29.09 -12.55
CA ASP A 265 -24.63 30.03 -12.15
C ASP A 265 -26.03 29.49 -12.43
N LYS A 266 -26.15 28.52 -13.34
CA LYS A 266 -27.44 27.92 -13.70
C LYS A 266 -28.00 27.01 -12.60
N TRP A 267 -27.15 26.16 -12.03
CA TRP A 267 -27.61 25.05 -11.21
C TRP A 267 -27.74 25.46 -9.74
N ARG A 268 -28.91 25.18 -9.16
CA ARG A 268 -29.25 25.52 -7.76
C ARG A 268 -29.68 24.31 -6.95
N HIS A 269 -30.09 23.22 -7.59
CA HIS A 269 -30.57 22.00 -6.94
C HIS A 269 -30.05 20.74 -7.63
N ILE A 270 -29.84 19.68 -6.85
CA ILE A 270 -29.70 18.30 -7.34
C ILE A 270 -30.86 17.51 -6.78
N VAL A 271 -31.70 16.94 -7.66
CA VAL A 271 -32.92 16.23 -7.29
C VAL A 271 -32.82 14.75 -7.66
N ILE A 272 -33.01 13.89 -6.66
CA ILE A 272 -32.94 12.44 -6.81
C ILE A 272 -34.33 11.85 -7.02
N HIS A 273 -34.41 10.96 -8.01
CA HIS A 273 -35.60 10.25 -8.44
C HIS A 273 -35.37 8.74 -8.50
N HIS A 274 -36.46 7.99 -8.53
CA HIS A 274 -36.46 6.60 -8.96
C HIS A 274 -37.24 6.46 -10.28
N SER A 275 -37.08 5.34 -10.99
CA SER A 275 -37.86 5.05 -12.20
C SER A 275 -39.26 4.50 -11.90
N ALA A 276 -39.54 4.10 -10.65
CA ALA A 276 -40.73 3.35 -10.25
C ALA A 276 -40.92 2.03 -11.02
N SER A 277 -39.83 1.50 -11.61
CA SER A 277 -39.81 0.25 -12.37
C SER A 277 -38.71 -0.67 -11.85
N LYS A 278 -38.94 -1.99 -11.90
CA LYS A 278 -37.95 -3.00 -11.51
C LYS A 278 -36.75 -3.06 -12.48
N SER A 279 -36.95 -2.63 -13.72
CA SER A 279 -35.94 -2.62 -14.79
C SER A 279 -35.99 -1.33 -15.59
N GLY A 280 -34.91 -1.03 -16.31
CA GLY A 280 -34.88 0.12 -17.21
C GLY A 280 -33.48 0.49 -17.65
N SER A 281 -33.42 1.37 -18.64
CA SER A 281 -32.17 1.96 -19.13
C SER A 281 -32.39 3.40 -19.56
N ALA A 282 -31.31 4.18 -19.63
CA ALA A 282 -31.39 5.55 -20.13
C ALA A 282 -31.99 5.61 -21.54
N LYS A 283 -31.67 4.64 -22.41
CA LYS A 283 -32.24 4.53 -23.76
C LYS A 283 -33.75 4.23 -23.73
N ALA A 284 -34.18 3.29 -22.88
CA ALA A 284 -35.60 2.97 -22.74
C ALA A 284 -36.40 4.16 -22.18
N PHE A 285 -35.85 4.87 -21.19
CA PHE A 285 -36.47 6.06 -20.64
C PHE A 285 -36.48 7.21 -21.65
N ASP A 286 -35.41 7.43 -22.42
CA ASP A 286 -35.39 8.44 -23.47
C ASP A 286 -36.51 8.21 -24.48
N ARG A 287 -36.63 6.97 -24.97
CA ARG A 287 -37.68 6.54 -25.88
C ARG A 287 -39.07 6.82 -25.31
N PHE A 288 -39.36 6.32 -24.11
CA PHE A 288 -40.63 6.55 -23.43
C PHE A 288 -40.96 8.05 -23.28
N HIS A 289 -39.98 8.88 -22.92
CA HIS A 289 -40.20 10.32 -22.80
C HIS A 289 -40.53 10.97 -24.15
N ARG A 290 -39.93 10.52 -25.25
CA ARG A 290 -40.22 11.04 -26.59
C ARG A 290 -41.57 10.58 -27.10
N GLU A 291 -41.80 9.27 -27.06
CA GLU A 291 -42.94 8.62 -27.71
C GLU A 291 -44.23 8.75 -26.88
N GLU A 292 -44.14 8.58 -25.56
CA GLU A 292 -45.34 8.56 -24.69
C GLU A 292 -45.60 9.88 -23.98
N ARG A 293 -44.55 10.71 -23.80
CA ARG A 293 -44.66 12.00 -23.10
C ARG A 293 -44.42 13.21 -23.98
N ASN A 294 -44.21 13.02 -25.29
CA ASN A 294 -43.96 14.09 -26.27
C ASN A 294 -42.84 15.05 -25.83
N MET A 295 -41.85 14.54 -25.10
CA MET A 295 -40.72 15.35 -24.64
C MET A 295 -39.70 15.46 -25.76
N VAL A 296 -39.72 16.59 -26.48
CA VAL A 296 -38.82 16.87 -27.62
C VAL A 296 -37.34 16.70 -27.27
N ASN A 297 -36.97 17.02 -26.02
CA ASN A 297 -35.60 16.86 -25.51
C ASN A 297 -35.32 15.47 -24.90
N GLY A 298 -36.21 14.51 -25.13
CA GLY A 298 -36.09 13.12 -24.69
C GLY A 298 -35.99 12.98 -23.18
N LEU A 299 -35.07 12.10 -22.76
CA LEU A 299 -34.82 11.70 -21.37
C LEU A 299 -35.01 12.86 -20.40
N ALA A 300 -35.98 12.76 -19.49
CA ALA A 300 -36.33 13.82 -18.55
C ALA A 300 -35.18 14.21 -17.58
N TYR A 301 -34.26 13.28 -17.36
CA TYR A 301 -33.18 13.38 -16.38
C TYR A 301 -31.83 13.73 -17.03
N HIS A 302 -30.93 14.29 -16.23
CA HIS A 302 -29.55 14.54 -16.64
C HIS A 302 -28.71 13.27 -16.54
N PHE A 303 -29.04 12.39 -15.57
CA PHE A 303 -28.32 11.16 -15.30
C PHE A 303 -29.27 10.02 -14.97
N VAL A 304 -28.86 8.79 -15.32
CA VAL A 304 -29.54 7.54 -14.91
C VAL A 304 -28.52 6.58 -14.30
N ILE A 305 -28.86 5.93 -13.19
CA ILE A 305 -28.01 4.92 -12.53
C ILE A 305 -28.71 3.56 -12.53
N GLY A 306 -28.07 2.57 -13.16
CA GLY A 306 -28.59 1.20 -13.31
C GLY A 306 -28.59 0.38 -12.02
N ASN A 307 -29.46 -0.64 -11.95
CA ASN A 307 -29.60 -1.56 -10.82
C ASN A 307 -29.22 -3.01 -11.15
N GLY A 308 -28.66 -3.26 -12.33
CA GLY A 308 -28.36 -4.60 -12.84
C GLY A 308 -29.44 -5.20 -13.73
N ASN A 309 -30.58 -4.52 -13.93
CA ASN A 309 -31.67 -4.97 -14.79
C ASN A 309 -32.00 -3.93 -15.88
N GLY A 310 -31.43 -4.13 -17.08
CA GLY A 310 -31.52 -3.22 -18.23
C GLY A 310 -30.30 -2.30 -18.39
N MET A 311 -29.66 -1.93 -17.28
CA MET A 311 -28.32 -1.34 -17.18
C MET A 311 -27.55 -2.04 -16.06
N GLY A 312 -26.22 -2.07 -16.14
CA GLY A 312 -25.36 -2.61 -15.10
C GLY A 312 -25.62 -1.98 -13.72
N ASP A 313 -25.40 -2.73 -12.65
CA ASP A 313 -25.62 -2.25 -11.29
C ASP A 313 -24.57 -1.19 -10.90
N GLY A 314 -25.04 0.03 -10.64
CA GLY A 314 -24.21 1.22 -10.44
C GLY A 314 -23.69 1.85 -11.73
N GLU A 315 -24.05 1.35 -12.92
CA GLU A 315 -23.67 1.95 -14.20
C GLU A 315 -24.28 3.35 -14.34
N LEU A 316 -23.46 4.35 -14.67
CA LEU A 316 -23.88 5.73 -14.89
C LEU A 316 -24.10 6.01 -16.38
N ALA A 317 -25.33 6.39 -16.74
CA ALA A 317 -25.62 6.98 -18.04
C ALA A 317 -25.73 8.50 -17.95
N ILE A 318 -24.99 9.20 -18.80
CA ILE A 318 -25.01 10.66 -18.94
C ILE A 318 -25.97 11.04 -20.07
N GLY A 319 -27.08 11.68 -19.70
CA GLY A 319 -28.13 12.12 -20.63
C GLY A 319 -27.73 13.35 -21.43
N ASP A 320 -28.40 13.54 -22.58
CA ASP A 320 -28.12 14.67 -23.47
C ASP A 320 -28.44 16.03 -22.84
N ARG A 321 -29.34 16.07 -21.85
CA ARG A 321 -29.62 17.29 -21.07
C ARG A 321 -28.39 17.80 -20.34
N TRP A 322 -27.59 16.89 -19.76
CA TRP A 322 -26.31 17.27 -19.17
C TRP A 322 -25.34 17.76 -20.24
N LYS A 323 -25.13 16.98 -21.30
CA LYS A 323 -24.17 17.33 -22.37
C LYS A 323 -24.45 18.70 -22.99
N ARG A 324 -25.72 19.04 -23.19
CA ARG A 324 -26.18 20.31 -23.76
C ARG A 324 -26.44 21.39 -22.70
N GLN A 325 -26.31 21.07 -21.42
CA GLN A 325 -26.60 21.94 -20.28
C GLN A 325 -28.00 22.59 -20.35
N ILE A 326 -29.02 21.83 -20.76
CA ILE A 326 -30.42 22.29 -20.86
C ILE A 326 -31.23 21.87 -19.64
N GLN A 327 -32.37 22.54 -19.40
CA GLN A 327 -33.28 22.30 -18.29
C GLN A 327 -33.72 20.83 -18.15
N GLY A 328 -34.11 20.42 -16.96
CA GLY A 328 -34.74 19.13 -16.71
C GLY A 328 -36.16 19.02 -17.30
N GLY A 329 -36.75 17.83 -17.22
CA GLY A 329 -38.18 17.60 -17.45
C GLY A 329 -38.78 16.67 -16.41
N HIS A 330 -38.25 16.71 -15.19
CA HIS A 330 -38.47 15.70 -14.15
C HIS A 330 -39.28 16.22 -12.95
N LEU A 331 -39.56 17.52 -12.90
CA LEU A 331 -40.42 18.16 -11.90
C LEU A 331 -41.70 18.69 -12.56
N ALA A 332 -42.78 18.81 -11.79
CA ALA A 332 -43.99 19.48 -12.24
C ALA A 332 -43.76 20.99 -12.51
N SER A 333 -42.87 21.62 -11.74
CA SER A 333 -42.54 23.04 -11.90
C SER A 333 -41.54 23.26 -13.03
N TYR A 334 -41.95 24.04 -14.04
CA TYR A 334 -41.09 24.48 -15.13
C TYR A 334 -39.89 25.29 -14.63
N THR A 335 -40.12 26.25 -13.72
CA THR A 335 -39.06 27.12 -13.19
C THR A 335 -38.02 26.33 -12.39
N LEU A 336 -38.44 25.33 -11.61
CA LEU A 336 -37.50 24.46 -10.91
C LEU A 336 -36.72 23.56 -11.87
N ASN A 337 -37.34 23.07 -12.95
CA ASN A 337 -36.62 22.33 -13.99
C ASN A 337 -35.49 23.16 -14.64
N GLN A 338 -35.62 24.50 -14.71
CA GLN A 338 -34.57 25.37 -15.28
C GLN A 338 -33.27 25.37 -14.47
N ILE A 339 -33.36 25.16 -13.15
CA ILE A 339 -32.26 25.32 -12.20
C ILE A 339 -31.90 24.03 -11.46
N SER A 340 -32.50 22.89 -11.83
CA SER A 340 -32.32 21.61 -11.13
C SER A 340 -31.66 20.55 -12.02
N ILE A 341 -30.68 19.86 -11.46
CA ILE A 341 -30.09 18.66 -12.05
C ILE A 341 -30.88 17.45 -11.55
N GLY A 342 -31.36 16.61 -12.46
CA GLY A 342 -32.15 15.42 -12.17
C GLY A 342 -31.34 14.14 -12.31
N ILE A 343 -31.31 13.31 -11.26
CA ILE A 343 -30.67 11.99 -11.26
C ILE A 343 -31.76 10.93 -11.02
N CYS A 344 -31.91 9.96 -11.93
CA CYS A 344 -32.86 8.86 -11.79
C CYS A 344 -32.14 7.54 -11.51
N LEU A 345 -32.53 6.84 -10.45
CA LEU A 345 -32.07 5.48 -10.19
C LEU A 345 -33.12 4.49 -10.73
N VAL A 346 -32.68 3.46 -11.45
CA VAL A 346 -33.57 2.37 -11.87
C VAL A 346 -34.04 1.60 -10.64
N GLY A 347 -35.34 1.55 -10.38
CA GLY A 347 -35.92 0.86 -9.23
C GLY A 347 -37.26 1.44 -8.79
N ASP A 348 -37.99 0.67 -7.98
CA ASP A 348 -39.17 1.12 -7.25
C ASP A 348 -38.89 1.12 -5.75
N PHE A 349 -38.30 2.22 -5.25
CA PHE A 349 -38.00 2.36 -3.83
C PHE A 349 -39.19 2.70 -2.93
N SER A 350 -40.42 2.62 -3.44
CA SER A 350 -41.60 2.46 -2.59
C SER A 350 -41.72 1.02 -2.07
N LYS A 351 -41.03 0.06 -2.72
CA LYS A 351 -41.07 -1.37 -2.40
C LYS A 351 -39.73 -1.94 -1.94
N THR A 352 -38.61 -1.52 -2.53
CA THR A 352 -37.28 -2.08 -2.24
C THR A 352 -36.23 -1.00 -1.94
N LYS A 353 -35.12 -1.36 -1.30
CA LYS A 353 -33.99 -0.42 -1.15
C LYS A 353 -33.19 -0.33 -2.45
N PRO A 354 -32.55 0.82 -2.75
CA PRO A 354 -31.52 0.89 -3.80
C PRO A 354 -30.37 -0.07 -3.49
N THR A 355 -29.69 -0.54 -4.53
CA THR A 355 -28.50 -1.40 -4.35
C THR A 355 -27.35 -0.61 -3.72
N ALA A 356 -26.39 -1.34 -3.13
CA ALA A 356 -25.18 -0.71 -2.59
C ALA A 356 -24.36 0.02 -3.69
N LYS A 357 -24.29 -0.56 -4.90
CA LYS A 357 -23.57 0.04 -6.03
C LYS A 357 -24.27 1.28 -6.56
N GLN A 358 -25.61 1.28 -6.65
CA GLN A 358 -26.39 2.48 -6.97
C GLN A 358 -26.10 3.62 -5.99
N MET A 359 -26.12 3.33 -4.69
CA MET A 359 -25.86 4.34 -3.66
C MET A 359 -24.42 4.86 -3.71
N ALA A 360 -23.45 3.98 -4.01
CA ALA A 360 -22.06 4.37 -4.19
C ALA A 360 -21.88 5.32 -5.40
N THR A 361 -22.39 4.94 -6.57
CA THR A 361 -22.34 5.79 -7.77
C THR A 361 -23.08 7.10 -7.55
N LEU A 362 -24.24 7.07 -6.88
CA LEU A 362 -25.01 8.28 -6.57
C LEU A 362 -24.22 9.23 -5.68
N GLU A 363 -23.59 8.73 -4.61
CA GLU A 363 -22.78 9.56 -3.72
C GLU A 363 -21.61 10.20 -4.47
N ALA A 364 -20.89 9.41 -5.26
CA ALA A 364 -19.77 9.87 -6.07
C ALA A 364 -20.18 10.96 -7.08
N LEU A 365 -21.29 10.72 -7.80
CA LEU A 365 -21.84 11.65 -8.78
C LEU A 365 -22.29 12.95 -8.12
N VAL A 366 -23.01 12.89 -7.00
CA VAL A 366 -23.49 14.09 -6.32
C VAL A 366 -22.32 14.94 -5.83
N ARG A 367 -21.27 14.34 -5.27
CA ARG A 367 -20.06 15.07 -4.88
C ARG A 367 -19.37 15.74 -6.07
N TYR A 368 -19.24 15.02 -7.19
CA TYR A 368 -18.71 15.58 -8.42
C TYR A 368 -19.54 16.79 -8.87
N LEU A 369 -20.86 16.67 -8.91
CA LEU A 369 -21.75 17.74 -9.34
C LEU A 369 -21.66 18.95 -8.41
N MET A 370 -21.69 18.75 -7.09
CA MET A 370 -21.53 19.85 -6.12
C MET A 370 -20.22 20.60 -6.34
N ALA A 371 -19.10 19.89 -6.50
CA ALA A 371 -17.79 20.50 -6.72
C ALA A 371 -17.72 21.30 -8.04
N ASN A 372 -18.42 20.86 -9.08
CA ASN A 372 -18.35 21.47 -10.41
C ASN A 372 -19.47 22.48 -10.70
N THR A 373 -20.52 22.53 -9.88
CA THR A 373 -21.69 23.41 -10.07
C THR A 373 -21.96 24.34 -8.89
N GLN A 374 -21.19 24.23 -7.79
CA GLN A 374 -21.36 25.01 -6.57
C GLN A 374 -22.72 24.83 -5.86
N VAL A 375 -23.50 23.82 -6.23
CA VAL A 375 -24.73 23.47 -5.50
C VAL A 375 -24.33 22.98 -4.09
N PRO A 376 -24.82 23.63 -3.01
CA PRO A 376 -24.47 23.22 -1.65
C PRO A 376 -25.24 21.97 -1.23
N VAL A 377 -24.72 21.23 -0.24
CA VAL A 377 -25.35 19.98 0.26
C VAL A 377 -26.80 20.19 0.72
N ALA A 378 -27.11 21.36 1.28
CA ALA A 378 -28.47 21.72 1.71
C ALA A 378 -29.49 21.71 0.55
N ARG A 379 -29.02 21.87 -0.70
CA ARG A 379 -29.83 21.90 -1.92
C ARG A 379 -29.81 20.57 -2.68
N VAL A 380 -29.15 19.54 -2.13
CA VAL A 380 -29.30 18.15 -2.57
C VAL A 380 -30.56 17.58 -1.90
N THR A 381 -31.51 17.14 -2.72
CA THR A 381 -32.86 16.80 -2.26
C THR A 381 -33.47 15.66 -3.07
N THR A 382 -34.62 15.16 -2.64
CA THR A 382 -35.43 14.19 -3.36
C THR A 382 -36.67 14.86 -3.96
N HIS A 383 -37.32 14.20 -4.92
CA HIS A 383 -38.52 14.76 -5.55
C HIS A 383 -39.64 15.02 -4.51
N THR A 384 -39.85 14.11 -3.56
CA THR A 384 -40.79 14.33 -2.45
C THR A 384 -40.38 15.52 -1.57
N LEU A 385 -39.10 15.72 -1.26
CA LEU A 385 -38.73 16.84 -0.39
C LEU A 385 -38.83 18.20 -1.07
N ILE A 386 -38.61 18.28 -2.38
CA ILE A 386 -38.81 19.54 -3.13
C ILE A 386 -40.30 19.79 -3.46
N HIS A 387 -41.11 18.72 -3.56
CA HIS A 387 -42.55 18.79 -3.81
C HIS A 387 -43.35 17.73 -3.00
N PRO A 388 -43.54 17.92 -1.69
CA PRO A 388 -44.06 16.87 -0.79
C PRO A 388 -45.50 16.45 -1.05
N LYS A 389 -46.32 17.32 -1.64
CA LYS A 389 -47.73 17.03 -1.95
C LYS A 389 -47.96 16.41 -3.33
N HIS A 390 -46.92 16.28 -4.16
CA HIS A 390 -47.07 15.87 -5.56
C HIS A 390 -46.56 14.46 -5.85
N THR A 391 -45.72 13.88 -4.99
CA THR A 391 -45.09 12.59 -5.29
C THR A 391 -44.49 11.91 -4.07
N LEU A 392 -44.51 10.59 -4.08
CA LEU A 392 -43.77 9.75 -3.14
C LEU A 392 -42.35 9.42 -3.62
N CYS A 393 -41.95 9.89 -4.82
CA CYS A 393 -40.63 9.62 -5.42
C CYS A 393 -39.48 10.26 -4.62
N PRO A 394 -38.38 9.52 -4.31
CA PRO A 394 -38.00 8.21 -4.84
C PRO A 394 -38.53 7.02 -4.04
N GLY A 395 -39.38 7.22 -3.04
CA GLY A 395 -40.04 6.16 -2.26
C GLY A 395 -39.49 6.02 -0.85
N LYS A 396 -40.28 5.41 0.04
CA LYS A 396 -40.01 5.29 1.48
C LYS A 396 -38.75 4.51 1.84
N TYR A 397 -38.27 3.63 0.96
CA TYR A 397 -37.06 2.84 1.18
C TYR A 397 -35.79 3.51 0.64
N PHE A 398 -35.89 4.66 -0.01
CA PHE A 398 -34.73 5.46 -0.34
C PHE A 398 -34.21 6.16 0.94
N PRO A 399 -32.93 5.95 1.33
CA PRO A 399 -32.42 6.38 2.63
C PRO A 399 -32.01 7.86 2.64
N THR A 400 -32.97 8.77 2.42
CA THR A 400 -32.70 10.21 2.20
C THR A 400 -31.86 10.84 3.31
N ALA A 401 -32.25 10.68 4.58
CA ALA A 401 -31.54 11.29 5.71
C ALA A 401 -30.10 10.74 5.84
N ALA A 402 -29.94 9.42 5.74
CA ALA A 402 -28.62 8.80 5.80
C ALA A 402 -27.74 9.20 4.62
N PHE A 403 -28.32 9.37 3.43
CA PHE A 403 -27.61 9.83 2.25
C PHE A 403 -27.13 11.28 2.41
N LYS A 404 -27.99 12.21 2.86
CA LYS A 404 -27.60 13.60 3.13
C LYS A 404 -26.51 13.69 4.20
N LYS A 405 -26.63 12.92 5.28
CA LYS A 405 -25.60 12.84 6.34
C LYS A 405 -24.24 12.42 5.79
N LYS A 406 -24.19 11.48 4.84
CA LYS A 406 -22.93 11.06 4.21
C LYS A 406 -22.28 12.19 3.42
N LEU A 407 -23.07 13.05 2.77
CA LEU A 407 -22.57 14.20 2.01
C LEU A 407 -22.05 15.35 2.90
N GLY A 408 -22.20 15.25 4.22
CA GLY A 408 -21.75 16.28 5.18
C GLY A 408 -22.82 17.33 5.49
N GLY A 409 -24.10 17.00 5.34
CA GLY A 409 -25.21 17.88 5.72
C GLY A 409 -26.26 17.21 6.59
#